data_AF-A0A3L6RY52-F1
#
_entry.id   AF-A0A3L6RY52-F1
#
_cell.length_a   1.000
_cell.length_b   1.000
_cell.length_c   1.000
_cell.angle_alpha   90.00
_cell.angle_beta   90.00
_cell.angle_gamma   90.00
#
_symmetry.space_group_name_H-M   'P 1'
#
loop_
_entity.id
_entity.type
_entity.pdbx_description
1 polymer ?
#
loop_
_entity_poly.entity_id
_entity_poly.type
_entity_poly.pdbx_seq_one_letter_code
_entity_poly.pdbx_strand_id
1 'polypeptide(L)'
;MVMHRPSKAVPAGGGWLALVDLWRGVALCNVLDDAPVLRMFQLPVPPPRGVCVEMYDASSIRDAAVGAGGAVRFLLLSFDEDDDRDGGGAWTATAWRREAGSEYWFRVFQGRRRRHILADDSRFLHLLSVSKV
;
A
#
# COMPACT_ATOMS: atom_id res chain seq x y z
N MET A 1 -13.42 17.21 17.02
CA MET A 1 -13.44 15.73 16.92
C MET A 1 -12.81 15.37 15.59
N VAL A 2 -11.65 14.71 15.58
CA VAL A 2 -11.06 14.24 14.32
C VAL A 2 -11.73 12.92 13.96
N MET A 3 -12.39 12.90 12.80
CA MET A 3 -13.03 11.69 12.28
C MET A 3 -12.00 10.90 11.48
N HIS A 4 -11.73 9.67 11.89
CA HIS A 4 -10.92 8.75 11.10
C HIS A 4 -11.61 8.51 9.74
N ARG A 5 -10.87 8.75 8.65
CA ARG A 5 -11.30 8.46 7.29
C ARG A 5 -10.32 7.48 6.66
N PRO A 6 -10.80 6.37 6.08
CA PRO A 6 -9.94 5.51 5.27
C PRO A 6 -9.42 6.30 4.07
N SER A 7 -8.19 6.03 3.66
CA SER A 7 -7.59 6.57 2.44
C SER A 7 -8.37 6.16 1.19
N LYS A 8 -8.89 4.91 1.17
CA LYS A 8 -9.78 4.42 0.11
C LYS A 8 -10.61 3.22 0.57
N ALA A 9 -11.70 2.97 -0.14
CA ALA A 9 -12.51 1.76 -0.01
C ALA A 9 -12.42 0.94 -1.31
N VAL A 10 -12.11 -0.34 -1.20
CA VAL A 10 -11.85 -1.23 -2.33
C VAL A 10 -12.73 -2.48 -2.22
N PRO A 11 -13.56 -2.78 -3.23
CA PRO A 11 -14.27 -4.05 -3.29
C PRO A 11 -13.29 -5.23 -3.43
N ALA A 12 -13.41 -6.23 -2.57
CA ALA A 12 -12.56 -7.43 -2.57
C ALA A 12 -13.32 -8.70 -3.05
N GLY A 13 -14.45 -8.51 -3.73
CA GLY A 13 -15.30 -9.57 -4.30
C GLY A 13 -16.19 -10.27 -3.26
N GLY A 14 -17.26 -10.92 -3.71
CA GLY A 14 -18.11 -11.77 -2.86
C GLY A 14 -18.71 -11.08 -1.62
N GLY A 15 -19.02 -9.78 -1.71
CA GLY A 15 -19.54 -8.98 -0.58
C GLY A 15 -18.48 -8.35 0.32
N TRP A 16 -17.20 -8.66 0.10
CA TRP A 16 -16.11 -8.10 0.89
C TRP A 16 -15.77 -6.66 0.45
N LEU A 17 -15.68 -5.79 1.43
CA LEU A 17 -15.21 -4.42 1.31
C LEU A 17 -13.95 -4.24 2.17
N ALA A 18 -12.90 -3.69 1.57
CA ALA A 18 -11.67 -3.33 2.27
C ALA A 18 -11.59 -1.81 2.44
N LEU A 19 -11.54 -1.37 3.68
CA LEU A 19 -11.26 0.02 4.06
C LEU A 19 -9.76 0.14 4.31
N VAL A 20 -9.06 0.81 3.42
CA VAL A 20 -7.60 0.99 3.48
C VAL A 20 -7.29 2.31 4.15
N ASP A 21 -6.64 2.27 5.30
CA ASP A 21 -5.92 3.37 5.92
C ASP A 21 -4.42 3.13 5.70
N LEU A 22 -3.79 3.94 4.85
CA LEU A 22 -2.39 3.79 4.48
C LEU A 22 -1.40 4.07 5.63
N TRP A 23 -1.85 4.61 6.76
CA TRP A 23 -1.07 4.71 7.99
C TRP A 23 -1.33 3.54 8.94
N ARG A 24 -2.58 3.11 9.09
CA ARG A 24 -2.99 2.22 10.17
C ARG A 24 -3.20 0.77 9.76
N GLY A 25 -3.66 0.50 8.54
CA GLY A 25 -4.01 -0.85 8.14
C GLY A 25 -5.11 -0.99 7.11
N VAL A 26 -5.50 -2.23 6.87
CA VAL A 26 -6.64 -2.59 6.03
C VAL A 26 -7.69 -3.24 6.91
N ALA A 27 -8.88 -2.66 6.96
CA ALA A 27 -10.04 -3.24 7.61
C ALA A 27 -10.91 -3.96 6.57
N LEU A 28 -11.03 -5.27 6.68
CA LEU A 28 -11.80 -6.11 5.77
C LEU A 28 -13.13 -6.50 6.43
N CYS A 29 -14.23 -6.29 5.73
CA CYS A 29 -15.58 -6.58 6.21
C CYS A 29 -16.41 -7.19 5.10
N ASN A 30 -17.13 -8.28 5.37
CA ASN A 30 -18.20 -8.70 4.47
C ASN A 30 -19.44 -7.87 4.81
N VAL A 31 -19.83 -6.96 3.92
CA VAL A 31 -20.94 -6.02 4.18
C VAL A 31 -22.30 -6.64 3.87
N LEU A 32 -22.32 -7.87 3.34
CA LEU A 32 -23.54 -8.60 3.02
C LEU A 32 -23.90 -9.65 4.08
N ASP A 33 -23.06 -9.86 5.09
CA ASP A 33 -23.37 -10.78 6.19
C ASP A 33 -24.40 -10.17 7.15
N ASP A 34 -25.30 -11.00 7.68
CA ASP A 34 -26.30 -10.59 8.68
C ASP A 34 -25.65 -10.02 9.96
N ALA A 35 -24.44 -10.49 10.28
CA ALA A 35 -23.63 -10.06 11.41
C ALA A 35 -22.20 -9.76 10.93
N PRO A 36 -21.94 -8.58 10.34
CA PRO A 36 -20.66 -8.26 9.70
C PRO A 36 -19.52 -8.20 10.73
N VAL A 37 -18.45 -8.96 10.46
CA VAL A 37 -17.23 -8.96 11.29
C VAL A 37 -16.13 -8.18 10.60
N LEU A 38 -15.66 -7.11 11.27
CA LEU A 38 -14.53 -6.31 10.82
C LEU A 38 -13.20 -6.96 11.23
N ARG A 39 -12.34 -7.27 10.25
CA ARG A 39 -10.99 -7.82 10.47
C ARG A 39 -9.94 -6.77 10.12
N MET A 40 -9.12 -6.39 11.09
CA MET A 40 -8.07 -5.39 10.88
C MET A 40 -6.72 -6.05 10.62
N PHE A 41 -6.04 -5.62 9.55
CA PHE A 41 -4.69 -6.03 9.19
C PHE A 41 -3.74 -4.84 9.36
N GLN A 42 -2.78 -4.96 10.29
CA GLN A 42 -1.75 -3.94 10.44
C GLN A 42 -0.79 -3.98 9.25
N LEU A 43 -0.33 -2.81 8.81
CA LEU A 43 0.70 -2.70 7.77
C LEU A 43 2.05 -3.21 8.29
N PRO A 44 2.92 -3.75 7.42
CA PRO A 44 4.22 -4.28 7.84
C PRO A 44 5.18 -3.19 8.30
N VAL A 45 4.91 -1.94 7.97
CA VAL A 45 5.71 -0.78 8.36
C VAL A 45 4.81 0.21 9.11
N PRO A 46 5.07 0.48 10.40
CA PRO A 46 4.29 1.45 11.16
C PRO A 46 4.46 2.86 10.62
N PRO A 47 3.57 3.81 10.97
CA PRO A 47 3.80 5.23 10.69
C PRO A 47 5.13 5.73 11.27
N PRO A 48 5.76 6.74 10.64
CA PRO A 48 6.90 7.43 11.23
C PRO A 48 6.56 7.97 12.62
N ARG A 49 7.50 7.85 13.56
CA ARG A 49 7.33 8.39 14.92
C ARG A 49 7.40 9.91 14.88
N GLY A 50 6.58 10.58 15.70
CA GLY A 50 6.59 12.04 15.81
C GLY A 50 5.94 12.78 14.64
N VAL A 51 5.34 12.08 13.69
CA VAL A 51 4.58 12.69 12.58
C VAL A 51 3.10 12.64 12.90
N CYS A 52 2.43 13.80 12.78
CA CYS A 52 0.97 13.86 12.81
C CYS A 52 0.44 13.26 11.51
N VAL A 53 0.17 11.95 11.50
CA VAL A 53 -0.35 11.20 10.34
C VAL A 53 -1.63 11.80 9.74
N GLU A 54 -2.35 12.61 10.51
CA GLU A 54 -3.57 13.32 10.08
C GLU A 54 -3.27 14.55 9.21
N MET A 55 -2.04 15.08 9.23
CA MET A 55 -1.64 16.25 8.44
C MET A 55 -0.99 15.90 7.09
N TYR A 56 -0.63 14.63 6.87
CA TYR A 56 0.10 14.20 5.68
C TYR A 56 -0.66 13.13 4.92
N ASP A 57 -0.77 13.33 3.61
CA ASP A 57 -1.32 12.31 2.72
C ASP A 57 -0.31 11.18 2.52
N ALA A 58 -0.64 10.02 3.07
CA ALA A 58 0.13 8.79 2.92
C ALA A 58 0.26 8.36 1.46
N SER A 59 -0.68 8.73 0.57
CA SER A 59 -0.70 8.28 -0.83
C SER A 59 0.55 8.67 -1.62
N SER A 60 1.26 9.70 -1.16
CA SER A 60 2.54 10.15 -1.73
C SER A 60 3.68 9.13 -1.57
N ILE A 61 3.61 8.28 -0.54
CA ILE A 61 4.71 7.37 -0.18
C ILE A 61 4.27 5.94 0.14
N ARG A 62 2.97 5.70 0.26
CA ARG A 62 2.38 4.41 0.62
C ARG A 62 1.23 4.10 -0.31
N ASP A 63 1.11 2.84 -0.69
CA ASP A 63 -0.09 2.34 -1.34
C ASP A 63 -0.41 0.92 -0.87
N ALA A 64 -1.67 0.53 -0.98
CA ALA A 64 -2.10 -0.84 -0.76
C ALA A 64 -3.13 -1.25 -1.82
N ALA A 65 -2.94 -2.46 -2.36
CA ALA A 65 -3.91 -3.12 -3.21
C ALA A 65 -4.50 -4.30 -2.45
N VAL A 66 -5.81 -4.49 -2.60
CA VAL A 66 -6.53 -5.62 -2.00
C VAL A 66 -7.11 -6.46 -3.13
N GLY A 67 -6.70 -7.72 -3.18
CA GLY A 67 -7.16 -8.69 -4.16
C GLY A 67 -8.43 -9.42 -3.70
N ALA A 68 -9.03 -10.16 -4.64
CA ALA A 68 -10.14 -11.05 -4.34
C ALA A 68 -9.76 -12.03 -3.21
N GLY A 69 -10.66 -12.21 -2.26
CA GLY A 69 -10.44 -13.08 -1.10
C GLY A 69 -9.63 -12.44 0.03
N GLY A 70 -9.25 -11.16 -0.06
CA GLY A 70 -8.66 -10.40 1.05
C GLY A 70 -7.12 -10.41 1.12
N ALA A 71 -6.43 -10.91 0.09
CA ALA A 71 -4.97 -10.80 0.00
C ALA A 71 -4.57 -9.34 -0.21
N VAL A 72 -3.54 -8.88 0.50
CA VAL A 72 -3.09 -7.48 0.49
C VAL A 72 -1.66 -7.39 -0.05
N ARG A 73 -1.43 -6.44 -0.95
CA ARG A 73 -0.09 -5.98 -1.32
C ARG A 73 0.10 -4.56 -0.81
N PHE A 74 1.22 -4.31 -0.15
CA PHE A 74 1.58 -2.99 0.39
C PHE A 74 2.86 -2.50 -0.29
N LEU A 75 2.91 -1.22 -0.62
CA LEU A 75 4.04 -0.53 -1.22
C LEU A 75 4.47 0.63 -0.33
N LEU A 76 5.77 0.77 -0.13
CA LEU A 76 6.40 1.91 0.53
C LEU A 76 7.49 2.48 -0.37
N LEU A 77 7.43 3.79 -0.61
CA LEU A 77 8.51 4.58 -1.17
C LEU A 77 9.28 5.23 -0.02
N SER A 78 10.60 5.08 -0.02
CA SER A 78 11.52 5.74 0.91
C SER A 78 12.52 6.55 0.10
N PHE A 79 12.86 7.75 0.57
CA PHE A 79 13.81 8.65 -0.08
C PHE A 79 15.09 8.70 0.74
N ASP A 80 16.25 8.72 0.08
CA ASP A 80 17.53 8.91 0.75
C ASP A 80 17.68 10.40 1.12
N GLU A 81 17.82 10.72 2.40
CA GLU A 81 17.90 12.10 2.92
C GLU A 81 19.19 12.84 2.51
N ASP A 82 20.22 12.12 2.05
CA ASP A 82 21.56 12.67 1.76
C ASP A 82 21.75 13.18 0.31
N ASP A 83 20.71 13.12 -0.54
CA ASP A 83 20.83 13.38 -1.99
C ASP A 83 20.51 14.84 -2.37
N ASP A 84 21.05 15.80 -1.60
CA ASP A 84 20.95 17.26 -1.82
C ASP A 84 21.69 17.76 -3.09
N ARG A 85 22.32 16.87 -3.85
CA ARG A 85 23.08 17.21 -5.06
C ARG A 85 22.39 16.62 -6.29
N ASP A 86 21.74 17.49 -7.05
CA ASP A 86 21.11 17.24 -8.35
C ASP A 86 19.71 16.58 -8.34
N GLY A 87 18.71 17.32 -7.83
CA GLY A 87 17.37 17.41 -8.44
C GLY A 87 16.51 16.15 -8.60
N GLY A 88 16.91 15.01 -8.05
CA GLY A 88 16.18 13.76 -8.18
C GLY A 88 16.68 12.72 -7.20
N GLY A 89 16.37 12.93 -5.91
CA GLY A 89 16.86 12.09 -4.83
C GLY A 89 16.55 10.61 -5.03
N ALA A 90 17.55 9.77 -4.74
CA ALA A 90 17.41 8.34 -4.78
C ALA A 90 16.22 7.87 -3.94
N TRP A 91 15.45 6.93 -4.49
CA TRP A 91 14.32 6.33 -3.78
C TRP A 91 14.38 4.82 -3.82
N THR A 92 13.80 4.19 -2.80
CA THR A 92 13.64 2.74 -2.68
C THR A 92 12.16 2.41 -2.59
N ALA A 93 11.66 1.59 -3.52
CA ALA A 93 10.34 0.98 -3.41
C ALA A 93 10.47 -0.40 -2.76
N THR A 94 9.74 -0.62 -1.68
CA THR A 94 9.63 -1.93 -1.05
C THR A 94 8.20 -2.41 -1.13
N ALA A 95 8.01 -3.66 -1.54
CA ALA A 95 6.70 -4.29 -1.67
C ALA A 95 6.58 -5.47 -0.71
N TRP A 96 5.43 -5.57 -0.05
CA TRP A 96 5.06 -6.69 0.80
C TRP A 96 3.76 -7.32 0.34
N ARG A 97 3.58 -8.59 0.68
CA ARG A 97 2.38 -9.39 0.41
C ARG A 97 1.92 -10.06 1.70
N ARG A 98 0.61 -10.07 1.91
CA ARG A 98 -0.07 -10.81 2.97
C ARG A 98 -1.26 -11.56 2.38
N GLU A 99 -1.41 -12.84 2.75
CA GLU A 99 -2.61 -13.61 2.44
C GLU A 99 -3.72 -13.32 3.46
N ALA A 100 -4.98 -13.44 3.04
CA ALA A 100 -6.13 -13.05 3.87
C ALA A 100 -6.16 -13.74 5.25
N GLY A 101 -5.80 -15.02 5.29
CA GLY A 101 -5.73 -15.82 6.51
C GLY A 101 -4.36 -15.84 7.20
N SER A 102 -3.34 -15.15 6.66
CA SER A 102 -1.98 -15.14 7.21
C SER A 102 -1.79 -13.95 8.13
N GLU A 103 -1.24 -14.13 9.33
CA GLU A 103 -0.80 -13.01 10.16
C GLU A 103 0.51 -12.37 9.66
N TYR A 104 1.23 -13.07 8.79
CA TYR A 104 2.56 -12.70 8.34
C TYR A 104 2.54 -11.91 7.03
N TRP A 105 3.47 -10.95 6.95
CA TRP A 105 3.83 -10.24 5.74
C TRP A 105 5.13 -10.78 5.16
N PHE A 106 5.15 -10.98 3.85
CA PHE A 106 6.32 -11.40 3.09
C PHE A 106 6.81 -10.23 2.26
N ARG A 107 8.09 -9.87 2.40
CA ARG A 107 8.71 -8.88 1.51
C ARG A 107 8.95 -9.54 0.15
N VAL A 108 8.30 -9.01 -0.89
CA VAL A 108 8.32 -9.59 -2.25
C VAL A 108 9.33 -8.89 -3.14
N PHE A 109 9.58 -7.61 -2.90
CA PHE A 109 10.46 -6.80 -3.74
C PHE A 109 11.09 -5.66 -2.94
N GLN A 110 12.33 -5.33 -3.29
CA GLN A 110 13.01 -4.10 -2.87
C GLN A 110 13.87 -3.61 -4.04
N GLY A 111 13.52 -2.46 -4.61
CA GLY A 111 14.24 -1.85 -5.73
C GLY A 111 14.68 -0.44 -5.38
N ARG A 112 15.94 -0.11 -5.65
CA ARG A 112 16.52 1.23 -5.43
C ARG A 112 16.82 1.89 -6.77
N ARG A 113 16.45 3.16 -6.92
CA ARG A 113 16.79 3.98 -8.08
C ARG A 113 17.93 4.95 -7.73
N ARG A 114 18.99 4.97 -8.55
CA ARG A 114 20.12 5.92 -8.41
C ARG A 114 20.32 6.90 -9.58
N ARG A 115 19.57 6.75 -10.69
CA ARG A 115 19.33 7.75 -11.75
C ARG A 115 18.47 7.13 -12.86
N HIS A 116 17.58 7.92 -13.47
CA HIS A 116 16.73 7.63 -14.65
C HIS A 116 16.01 6.26 -14.75
N ILE A 117 14.70 6.28 -14.55
CA ILE A 117 13.76 5.36 -15.20
C ILE A 117 12.84 6.27 -16.01
N LEU A 118 13.21 6.53 -17.27
CA LEU A 118 12.19 6.69 -18.29
C LEU A 118 11.73 5.27 -18.62
N ALA A 119 10.44 5.11 -18.84
CA ALA A 119 9.77 3.87 -19.14
C ALA A 119 10.31 3.23 -20.45
N ASP A 120 11.49 2.60 -20.37
CA ASP A 120 12.06 1.83 -21.48
C ASP A 120 12.90 0.64 -20.99
N ASP A 121 12.65 0.17 -19.76
CA ASP A 121 13.08 -1.17 -19.36
C ASP A 121 11.92 -2.13 -19.64
N SER A 122 12.02 -2.86 -20.75
CA SER A 122 11.00 -3.80 -21.26
C SER A 122 10.66 -4.93 -20.24
N ARG A 123 11.40 -5.00 -19.13
CA ARG A 123 11.19 -5.89 -17.99
C ARG A 123 10.06 -5.45 -17.05
N PHE A 124 9.63 -4.18 -17.12
CA PHE A 124 8.49 -3.66 -16.33
C PHE A 124 7.18 -3.59 -17.11
N LEU A 125 7.19 -3.88 -18.42
CA LEU A 125 5.98 -3.90 -19.25
C LEU A 125 4.97 -4.96 -18.77
N HIS A 126 5.44 -6.06 -18.18
CA HIS A 126 4.55 -7.09 -17.60
C HIS A 126 3.78 -6.61 -16.34
N LEU A 127 4.23 -5.55 -15.67
CA LEU A 127 3.54 -4.95 -14.52
C LEU A 127 2.59 -3.81 -14.93
N LEU A 128 2.76 -3.26 -16.13
CA LEU A 128 1.88 -2.21 -16.69
C LEU A 128 0.77 -2.77 -17.59
N SER A 129 0.82 -4.06 -17.92
CA SER A 129 -0.19 -4.72 -18.75
C SER A 129 -1.30 -5.39 -17.92
N VAL A 130 -2.01 -4.63 -17.07
CA VAL A 130 -3.40 -4.97 -16.73
C VAL A 130 -4.18 -3.69 -16.55
N SER A 131 -4.71 -3.16 -17.65
CA SER A 131 -6.03 -2.51 -17.77
C SER A 131 -6.20 -2.01 -19.21
N LYS A 132 -6.75 -2.87 -20.06
CA LYS A 132 -7.64 -2.44 -21.13
C LYS A 132 -8.96 -3.17 -20.90
N VAL A 133 -10.00 -2.38 -20.67
CA VAL A 133 -11.40 -2.79 -20.85
C VAL A 133 -11.59 -3.15 -22.31
#